data_AF-A0A9X9XFD3-F1
#
_entry.id   AF-A0A9X9XFD3-F1
#
_cell.length_a   1.000
_cell.length_b   1.000
_cell.length_c   1.000
_cell.angle_alpha   90.00
_cell.angle_beta   90.00
_cell.angle_gamma   90.00
#
_symmetry.space_group_name_H-M   'P 1'
#
loop_
_entity.id
_entity.type
_entity.pdbx_description
1 polymer ?
#
loop_
_entity_poly.entity_id
_entity_poly.type
_entity_poly.pdbx_seq_one_letter_code
_entity_poly.pdbx_strand_id
1 'polypeptide(L)' 'MSRPPGLPPMPRRPAAALLLVAAMLVVLWWSVPAAFAALRLSGWHVETVIVVFGAHALFLGAFGWIAWLFWAGRRPGDGG' A
#
# COMPACT_ATOMS: atom_id res chain seq x y z
N MET A 1 28.61 -1.58 0.84
CA MET A 1 28.85 -2.77 -0.01
C MET A 1 28.33 -2.48 -1.41
N SER A 2 29.21 -2.16 -2.35
CA SER A 2 28.92 -1.93 -3.78
C SER A 2 28.72 -3.28 -4.50
N ARG A 3 27.87 -3.33 -5.56
CA ARG A 3 27.66 -4.59 -6.32
C ARG A 3 28.95 -4.97 -7.05
N PRO A 4 29.26 -6.26 -7.20
CA PRO A 4 30.22 -6.72 -8.20
C PRO A 4 29.82 -6.17 -9.58
N PRO A 5 30.77 -5.58 -10.35
CA PRO A 5 30.50 -5.13 -11.71
C PRO A 5 30.05 -6.32 -12.58
N GLY A 6 29.03 -6.11 -13.42
CA GLY A 6 28.57 -7.09 -14.40
C GLY A 6 27.37 -7.96 -14.01
N LEU A 7 26.83 -7.84 -12.79
CA LEU A 7 25.55 -8.48 -12.47
C LEU A 7 24.39 -7.72 -13.14
N PRO A 8 23.49 -8.40 -13.87
CA PRO A 8 22.37 -7.75 -14.54
C PRO A 8 21.49 -7.01 -13.51
N PRO A 9 20.92 -5.85 -13.90
CA PRO A 9 19.98 -5.14 -13.04
C PRO A 9 18.85 -6.09 -12.64
N MET A 10 18.44 -6.04 -11.37
CA MET A 10 17.27 -6.80 -10.93
C MET A 10 16.05 -6.28 -11.71
N PRO A 11 15.29 -7.15 -12.37
CA PRO A 11 14.15 -6.70 -13.17
C PRO A 11 13.08 -6.09 -12.27
N ARG A 12 12.52 -4.95 -12.70
CA ARG A 12 11.29 -4.40 -12.12
C ARG A 12 10.22 -5.50 -12.15
N ARG A 13 9.37 -5.58 -11.12
CA ARG A 13 8.25 -6.53 -11.07
C ARG A 13 6.92 -5.78 -11.11
N PRO A 14 6.63 -5.01 -12.19
CA PRO A 14 5.42 -4.18 -12.26
C PRO A 14 4.15 -5.02 -12.20
N ALA A 15 4.17 -6.26 -12.71
CA ALA A 15 3.04 -7.18 -12.59
C ALA A 15 2.67 -7.48 -11.13
N ALA A 16 3.67 -7.70 -10.26
CA ALA A 16 3.43 -7.92 -8.83
C ALA A 16 2.86 -6.67 -8.15
N ALA A 17 3.39 -5.48 -8.49
CA ALA A 17 2.87 -4.21 -7.98
C ALA A 17 1.41 -4.00 -8.39
N LEU A 18 1.07 -4.23 -9.66
CA LEU A 18 -0.28 -4.08 -10.18
C LEU A 18 -1.26 -5.07 -9.55
N LEU A 19 -0.84 -6.32 -9.35
CA LEU A 19 -1.66 -7.33 -8.65
C LEU A 19 -1.95 -6.92 -7.21
N LEU A 20 -0.95 -6.40 -6.49
CA LEU A 20 -1.14 -5.88 -5.13
C LEU A 20 -2.10 -4.70 -5.10
N VAL A 21 -1.94 -3.73 -6.02
CA VAL A 21 -2.86 -2.59 -6.13
C VAL A 21 -4.27 -3.05 -6.46
N ALA A 22 -4.45 -4.00 -7.37
CA ALA A 22 -5.76 -4.55 -7.70
C ALA A 22 -6.41 -5.22 -6.48
N ALA A 23 -5.65 -6.02 -5.72
CA ALA A 23 -6.13 -6.63 -4.49
C ALA A 23 -6.52 -5.58 -3.44
N MET A 24 -5.74 -4.51 -3.29
CA MET A 24 -6.09 -3.38 -2.41
C MET A 24 -7.40 -2.73 -2.82
N LEU A 25 -7.60 -2.46 -4.12
CA LEU A 25 -8.84 -1.85 -4.62
C LEU A 25 -10.06 -2.74 -4.34
N VAL A 26 -9.93 -4.06 -4.48
CA VAL A 26 -11.01 -5.00 -4.13
C VAL A 26 -11.34 -4.93 -2.65
N VAL A 27 -10.35 -4.88 -1.76
CA VAL A 27 -10.59 -4.74 -0.32
C VAL A 27 -11.29 -3.41 -0.01
N LEU A 28 -10.78 -2.31 -0.56
CA LEU A 28 -11.33 -0.97 -0.34
C LEU A 28 -12.75 -0.81 -0.86
N TRP A 29 -13.09 -1.48 -1.97
CA TRP A 29 -14.44 -1.49 -2.53
C TRP A 29 -15.48 -1.94 -1.51
N TRP A 30 -15.15 -2.94 -0.68
CA TRP A 30 -16.02 -3.45 0.37
C TRP A 30 -15.84 -2.72 1.71
N SER A 31 -14.61 -2.37 2.07
CA SER A 31 -14.32 -1.81 3.39
C SER A 31 -14.78 -0.36 3.55
N VAL A 32 -14.68 0.47 2.49
CA VAL A 32 -15.00 1.89 2.57
C VAL A 32 -16.51 2.13 2.84
N PRO A 33 -17.45 1.49 2.11
CA PRO A 33 -18.87 1.61 2.44
C PRO A 33 -19.22 1.09 3.84
N ALA A 34 -18.63 -0.05 4.23
CA ALA A 34 -18.85 -0.65 5.56
C ALA A 34 -18.36 0.26 6.68
N ALA A 35 -17.19 0.89 6.50
CA ALA A 35 -16.64 1.85 7.45
C ALA A 35 -17.51 3.10 7.59
N PHE A 36 -18.03 3.63 6.48
CA PHE A 36 -18.93 4.77 6.53
C PHE A 36 -20.27 4.44 7.23
N ALA A 37 -20.78 3.22 7.04
CA ALA A 37 -21.94 2.74 7.81
C ALA A 37 -21.62 2.66 9.31
N ALA A 38 -20.45 2.13 9.69
CA ALA A 38 -20.02 2.08 11.08
C ALA A 38 -19.89 3.47 11.72
N LEU A 39 -19.33 4.44 10.99
CA LEU A 39 -19.25 5.83 11.45
C LEU A 39 -20.63 6.42 11.73
N ARG A 40 -21.57 6.23 10.79
CA ARG A 40 -22.96 6.67 10.97
C ARG A 40 -23.63 6.01 12.17
N LEU A 41 -23.49 4.70 12.33
CA LEU A 41 -24.06 3.94 13.46
C LEU A 41 -23.47 4.37 14.80
N SER A 42 -22.19 4.75 14.82
CA SER A 42 -21.52 5.27 16.01
C SER A 42 -21.85 6.74 16.33
N GLY A 43 -22.70 7.40 15.53
CA GLY A 43 -22.96 8.83 15.70
C GLY A 43 -21.70 9.70 15.54
N TRP A 44 -20.71 9.24 14.77
CA TRP A 44 -19.43 9.91 14.59
C TRP A 44 -18.61 10.09 15.87
N HIS A 45 -18.69 9.15 16.82
CA HIS A 45 -17.79 9.14 17.97
C HIS A 45 -16.32 9.17 17.54
N VAL A 46 -15.53 9.98 18.25
CA VAL A 46 -14.13 10.28 17.88
C VAL A 46 -13.28 9.02 17.87
N GLU A 47 -13.51 8.10 18.81
CA GLU A 47 -12.84 6.81 18.89
C GLU A 47 -13.07 5.99 17.62
N THR A 48 -14.32 5.90 17.15
CA THR A 48 -14.67 5.17 15.92
C THR A 48 -14.05 5.83 14.70
N VAL A 49 -14.07 7.16 14.64
CA VAL A 49 -13.43 7.95 13.58
C VAL A 49 -11.93 7.62 13.51
N ILE A 50 -11.21 7.70 14.64
CA ILE A 50 -9.78 7.40 14.71
C ILE A 50 -9.50 5.96 14.27
N VAL A 51 -10.29 4.99 14.76
CA VAL A 51 -10.11 3.57 14.41
C VAL A 51 -10.33 3.33 12.91
N VAL A 52 -11.41 3.87 12.34
CA VAL A 52 -11.73 3.70 10.92
C VAL A 52 -10.65 4.31 10.03
N PHE A 53 -10.29 5.56 10.26
CA PHE A 53 -9.27 6.23 9.46
C PHE A 53 -7.89 5.61 9.69
N GLY A 54 -7.56 5.26 10.92
CA GLY A 54 -6.30 4.60 11.28
C GLY A 54 -6.13 3.25 10.59
N ALA A 55 -7.17 2.41 10.60
CA ALA A 55 -7.13 1.10 9.93
C ALA A 55 -6.91 1.24 8.41
N HIS A 56 -7.59 2.18 7.75
CA HIS A 56 -7.40 2.41 6.31
C HIS A 56 -6.02 3.02 6.01
N ALA A 57 -5.55 3.95 6.84
CA ALA A 57 -4.23 4.55 6.69
C ALA A 57 -3.12 3.51 6.83
N LEU A 58 -3.21 2.61 7.83
CA LEU A 58 -2.26 1.51 8.01
C LEU A 58 -2.30 0.53 6.83
N PHE A 59 -3.50 0.17 6.35
CA PHE A 59 -3.65 -0.71 5.20
C PHE A 59 -3.05 -0.09 3.92
N LEU A 60 -3.45 1.14 3.59
CA LEU A 60 -2.93 1.87 2.43
C LEU A 60 -1.43 2.10 2.53
N GLY A 61 -0.94 2.50 3.71
CA GLY A 61 0.47 2.74 3.96
C GLY A 61 1.30 1.47 3.78
N ALA A 62 0.92 0.36 4.44
CA ALA A 62 1.68 -0.88 4.40
C ALA A 62 1.65 -1.53 3.01
N PHE A 63 0.47 -1.74 2.43
CA PHE A 63 0.34 -2.42 1.14
C PHE A 63 0.75 -1.51 -0.02
N GLY A 64 0.45 -0.22 0.06
CA GLY A 64 0.91 0.77 -0.91
C GLY A 64 2.44 0.88 -0.93
N TRP A 65 3.09 0.84 0.24
CA TRP A 65 4.54 0.78 0.33
C TRP A 65 5.11 -0.48 -0.33
N ILE A 66 4.55 -1.65 -0.03
CA ILE A 66 5.00 -2.92 -0.63
C ILE A 66 4.82 -2.89 -2.16
N ALA A 67 3.66 -2.45 -2.66
CA ALA A 67 3.42 -2.30 -4.09
C ALA A 67 4.41 -1.31 -4.72
N TRP A 68 4.69 -0.20 -4.02
CA TRP A 68 5.71 0.76 -4.43
C TRP A 68 7.11 0.14 -4.48
N LEU A 69 7.51 -0.72 -3.53
CA LEU A 69 8.80 -1.43 -3.61
C LEU A 69 8.93 -2.30 -4.87
N PHE A 70 7.85 -2.97 -5.29
CA PHE A 70 7.84 -3.76 -6.53
C PHE A 70 7.83 -2.90 -7.80
N TRP A 71 7.24 -1.71 -7.73
CA TRP A 71 7.15 -0.75 -8.83
C TRP A 71 8.42 0.09 -9.00
N ALA A 72 8.82 0.76 -7.91
CA ALA A 72 9.91 1.71 -7.78
C ALA A 72 11.26 1.04 -7.54
N GLY A 73 11.32 -0.30 -7.48
CA GLY A 73 12.55 -1.10 -7.45
C GLY A 73 13.51 -0.76 -8.60
N ARG A 74 14.22 0.34 -8.42
CA ARG A 74 15.59 0.66 -8.81
C ARG A 74 16.37 0.74 -7.48
N ARG A 75 17.62 0.33 -7.46
CA ARG A 75 18.41 0.10 -6.24
C ARG A 75 18.54 1.39 -5.39
N PRO A 76 18.66 1.27 -4.05
CA PRO A 76 19.44 2.22 -3.27
C PRO A 76 20.88 2.20 -3.81
N GLY A 77 21.36 3.36 -4.27
CA GLY A 77 22.67 3.51 -4.92
C GLY A 77 22.65 3.70 -6.45
N ASP A 78 21.49 3.91 -7.06
CA ASP A 78 21.36 4.16 -8.51
C ASP A 78 21.65 5.61 -8.95
N GLY A 79 22.22 6.45 -8.07
CA GLY A 79 22.78 7.77 -8.39
C GLY A 79 21.76 8.89 -8.65
N GLY A 80 21.88 9.97 -7.86
CA GLY A 80 21.65 11.32 -8.35
C GLY A 80 22.94 11.88 -8.91
#